data_AF-A0A6L7W3W6-F1
#
_entry.id   AF-A0A6L7W3W6-F1
#
_cell.length_a   1.000
_cell.length_b   1.000
_cell.length_c   1.000
_cell.angle_alpha   90.00
_cell.angle_beta   90.00
_cell.angle_gamma   90.00
#
_symmetry.space_group_name_H-M   'P 1'
#
loop_
_entity.id
_entity.type
_entity.pdbx_description
1 polymer ?
#
loop_
_entity_poly.entity_id
_entity_poly.type
_entity_poly.pdbx_seq_one_letter_code
_entity_poly.pdbx_strand_id
1 'polypeptide(L)' 'MQRANLDGSDVEDLVTAGLDRPSGIALDVVTGKMYWGDYDNYGTAKIQCANLDGSDVEDLVTTGLDRPSGIALCCF' A
#
# COMPACT_ATOMS: atom_id res chain seq x y z
N MET A 1 7.89 -1.07 2.60
CA MET A 1 7.28 -1.67 1.39
C MET A 1 8.37 -1.81 0.35
N GLN A 2 8.48 -2.99 -0.27
CA GLN A 2 9.56 -3.32 -1.20
C GLN A 2 9.01 -3.84 -2.52
N ARG A 3 9.78 -3.66 -3.59
CA ARG A 3 9.62 -4.42 -4.85
C ARG A 3 10.87 -5.23 -5.14
N ALA A 4 10.73 -6.25 -5.95
CA ALA A 4 11.82 -7.07 -6.47
C ALA A 4 11.41 -7.62 -7.83
N ASN A 5 12.37 -8.10 -8.60
CA ASN A 5 12.11 -8.94 -9.77
C ASN A 5 11.41 -10.24 -9.35
N LEU A 6 10.75 -10.91 -10.31
CA LEU A 6 10.05 -12.18 -10.03
C LEU A 6 10.98 -13.32 -9.59
N ASP A 7 12.27 -13.22 -9.89
CA ASP A 7 13.31 -14.14 -9.43
C ASP A 7 13.86 -13.78 -8.03
N GLY A 8 13.35 -12.70 -7.43
CA GLY A 8 13.77 -12.18 -6.12
C GLY A 8 15.02 -11.30 -6.16
N SER A 9 15.60 -11.03 -7.33
CA SER A 9 16.70 -10.06 -7.48
C SER A 9 16.21 -8.61 -7.43
N ASP A 10 17.16 -7.66 -7.36
CA ASP A 10 16.91 -6.22 -7.39
C ASP A 10 15.85 -5.73 -6.40
N VAL A 11 15.98 -6.17 -5.14
CA VAL A 11 15.11 -5.71 -4.05
C VAL A 11 15.34 -4.22 -3.81
N GLU A 12 14.27 -3.44 -3.83
CA GLU A 12 14.27 -2.00 -3.63
C GLU A 12 13.23 -1.58 -2.59
N ASP A 13 13.64 -0.73 -1.65
CA ASP A 13 12.76 -0.07 -0.69
C ASP A 13 12.04 1.11 -1.35
N LEU A 14 10.70 1.04 -1.44
CA LEU A 14 9.88 2.10 -2.05
C LEU A 14 9.30 3.05 -1.00
N VAL A 15 8.70 2.50 0.06
CA VAL A 15 8.13 3.27 1.16
C VAL A 15 8.73 2.77 2.46
N THR A 16 9.40 3.67 3.18
CA THR A 16 10.19 3.35 4.39
C THR A 16 9.70 4.07 5.65
N ALA A 17 8.75 4.99 5.52
CA ALA A 17 8.22 5.78 6.63
C ALA A 17 6.68 5.81 6.60
N GLY A 18 6.07 6.10 7.75
CA GLY A 18 4.62 6.18 7.88
C GLY A 18 3.89 4.86 7.69
N LEU A 19 4.58 3.74 7.93
CA LEU A 19 4.05 2.38 7.87
C LEU A 19 4.03 1.77 9.28
N ASP A 20 2.89 1.26 9.71
CA ASP A 20 2.76 0.55 10.99
C ASP A 20 2.74 -0.97 10.77
N ARG A 21 1.69 -1.48 10.11
CA ARG A 21 1.53 -2.86 9.64
C ARG A 21 0.84 -2.88 8.27
N PRO A 22 1.58 -2.55 7.19
CA PRO A 22 1.03 -2.63 5.85
C PRO A 22 0.55 -4.05 5.55
N SER A 23 -0.63 -4.15 4.94
CA SER A 23 -1.31 -5.40 4.66
C SER A 23 -2.19 -5.28 3.42
N GLY A 24 -2.14 -6.32 2.59
CA GLY A 24 -2.74 -6.28 1.25
C GLY A 24 -2.08 -5.23 0.35
N ILE A 25 -1.98 -5.54 -0.94
CA ILE A 25 -1.55 -4.55 -1.93
C ILE A 25 -2.31 -4.79 -3.24
N ALA A 26 -2.72 -3.71 -3.89
CA ALA A 26 -3.24 -3.73 -5.24
C ALA A 26 -2.49 -2.70 -6.08
N LEU A 27 -2.24 -3.03 -7.34
CA LEU A 27 -1.52 -2.18 -8.28
C LEU A 27 -2.46 -1.80 -9.43
N ASP A 28 -2.57 -0.51 -9.70
CA ASP A 28 -3.09 0.02 -10.95
C ASP A 28 -1.90 0.41 -11.83
N VAL A 29 -1.48 -0.53 -12.68
CA VAL A 29 -0.34 -0.32 -13.58
C VAL A 29 -0.67 0.69 -14.69
N VAL A 30 -1.95 0.85 -15.04
CA VAL A 30 -2.39 1.76 -16.09
C VAL A 30 -2.25 3.21 -15.64
N THR A 31 -2.64 3.51 -14.40
CA THR A 31 -2.54 4.86 -13.83
C THR A 31 -1.26 5.10 -13.04
N GLY A 32 -0.43 4.07 -12.83
CA GLY A 32 0.85 4.18 -12.14
C GLY A 32 0.70 4.32 -10.63
N LYS A 33 -0.32 3.69 -10.02
CA LYS A 33 -0.63 3.79 -8.59
C LYS A 33 -0.58 2.43 -7.89
N MET A 34 -0.19 2.44 -6.62
CA MET A 34 -0.32 1.32 -5.70
C MET A 34 -1.17 1.69 -4.49
N TYR A 35 -1.90 0.72 -3.96
CA TYR A 35 -2.83 0.88 -2.84
C TYR A 35 -2.58 -0.21 -1.81
N TRP A 36 -2.55 0.14 -0.53
CA TRP A 36 -2.38 -0.81 0.56
C TRP A 36 -3.24 -0.42 1.78
N GLY A 37 -3.56 -1.41 2.60
CA GLY A 37 -4.11 -1.19 3.93
C GLY A 37 -2.97 -1.08 4.93
N ASP A 38 -3.13 -0.26 5.96
CA ASP A 38 -2.19 -0.18 7.07
C ASP A 38 -2.99 -0.03 8.37
N TYR A 39 -2.54 -0.69 9.43
CA TYR A 39 -3.22 -0.63 10.73
C TYR A 39 -2.25 -0.81 11.89
N ASP A 40 -2.56 -0.20 13.03
CA ASP A 40 -1.79 -0.36 14.27
C ASP A 40 -2.50 -1.27 15.29
N ASN A 41 -1.93 -1.42 16.49
CA ASN A 41 -2.58 -2.17 17.58
C ASN A 41 -3.56 -1.34 18.40
N TYR A 42 -3.68 -0.04 18.11
CA TYR A 42 -4.44 0.93 18.89
C TYR A 42 -5.78 1.27 18.24
N GLY A 43 -6.14 0.59 17.15
CA GLY A 43 -7.39 0.79 16.42
C GLY A 43 -7.31 1.90 15.38
N THR A 44 -6.11 2.37 15.03
CA THR A 44 -5.91 3.25 13.88
C THR A 44 -5.70 2.39 12.64
N ALA A 45 -6.52 2.62 11.62
CA ALA A 45 -6.37 1.96 10.34
C ALA A 45 -6.59 2.94 9.19
N LYS A 46 -5.86 2.72 8.11
CA LYS A 46 -5.87 3.56 6.93
C LYS A 46 -5.79 2.73 5.64
N ILE A 47 -6.40 3.26 4.59
CA ILE A 47 -6.10 2.85 3.21
C ILE A 47 -5.25 3.96 2.63
N GLN A 48 -4.10 3.59 2.08
CA GLN A 48 -3.13 4.54 1.53
C GLN A 48 -2.87 4.24 0.06
N CYS A 49 -2.38 5.25 -0.66
CA CYS A 49 -1.89 5.09 -2.01
C CYS A 49 -0.58 5.85 -2.25
N ALA A 50 0.13 5.47 -3.31
CA ALA A 50 1.34 6.13 -3.79
C ALA A 50 1.56 5.83 -5.27
N ASN A 51 2.52 6.51 -5.88
CA ASN A 51 3.05 6.13 -7.19
C ASN A 51 3.75 4.75 -7.12
N LEU A 52 3.89 4.05 -8.25
CA LEU A 52 4.56 2.73 -8.30
C LEU A 52 6.06 2.75 -7.91
N ASP A 53 6.67 3.93 -7.82
CA ASP A 53 8.03 4.13 -7.32
C ASP A 53 8.10 4.47 -5.82
N GLY A 54 6.97 4.50 -5.11
CA GLY A 54 6.90 4.82 -3.69
C GLY A 54 6.73 6.31 -3.36
N SER A 55 6.78 7.20 -4.36
CA SER A 55 6.56 8.63 -4.15
C SER A 55 5.08 8.99 -3.95
N ASP A 56 4.83 10.19 -3.42
CA ASP A 56 3.48 10.76 -3.22
C ASP A 56 2.54 9.87 -2.40
N VAL A 57 3.00 9.43 -1.23
CA VAL A 57 2.17 8.68 -0.28
C VAL A 57 1.02 9.57 0.25
N GLU A 58 -0.20 9.06 0.15
CA GLU A 58 -1.44 9.73 0.58
C GLU A 58 -2.35 8.78 1.36
N ASP A 59 -3.00 9.32 2.41
CA ASP A 59 -4.03 8.61 3.18
C ASP A 59 -5.41 8.86 2.54
N LEU A 60 -6.02 7.82 1.97
CA LEU A 60 -7.31 7.92 1.28
C LEU A 60 -8.50 7.73 2.21
N VAL A 61 -8.38 6.83 3.18
CA VAL A 61 -9.42 6.53 4.17
C VAL A 61 -8.76 6.39 5.53
N THR A 62 -9.25 7.10 6.54
CA THR A 62 -8.66 7.14 7.90
C THR A 62 -9.69 6.91 9.01
N THR A 63 -10.95 6.67 8.66
CA THR A 63 -12.05 6.47 9.63
C THR A 63 -12.93 5.30 9.21
N GLY A 64 -13.60 4.68 10.19
CA GLY A 64 -14.48 3.53 9.94
C GLY A 64 -13.77 2.24 9.53
N LEU A 65 -12.46 2.17 9.75
CA LEU A 65 -11.62 1.02 9.48
C LEU A 65 -11.17 0.38 10.80
N ASP A 66 -10.91 -0.93 10.78
CA ASP A 66 -10.31 -1.67 11.90
C ASP A 66 -9.07 -2.42 11.40
N ARG A 67 -9.25 -3.41 10.52
CA ARG A 67 -8.14 -4.23 10.00
C ARG A 67 -8.31 -4.53 8.51
N PRO A 68 -7.97 -3.60 7.61
CA PRO A 68 -8.05 -3.83 6.18
C PRO A 68 -7.08 -4.95 5.78
N SER A 69 -7.58 -6.10 5.33
CA SER A 69 -6.75 -7.29 5.07
C SER A 69 -6.50 -7.58 3.59
N GLY A 70 -7.32 -7.04 2.69
CA GLY A 70 -7.22 -7.28 1.26
C GLY A 70 -7.83 -6.13 0.48
N ILE A 71 -7.10 -5.67 -0.54
CA ILE A 71 -7.55 -4.65 -1.48
C ILE A 71 -7.56 -5.30 -2.86
N ALA A 72 -8.63 -5.07 -3.62
CA ALA A 72 -8.73 -5.48 -5.01
C ALA A 72 -9.24 -4.29 -5.82
N LEU A 73 -8.62 -4.07 -6.98
CA LEU A 73 -9.07 -3.08 -7.95
C LEU A 73 -9.88 -3.79 -9.02
N CYS A 74 -11.02 -3.20 -9.39
CA CYS A 74 -11.79 -3.64 -10.55
C CYS A 74 -11.44 -2.72 -11.72
N CYS A 75 -10.78 -3.26 -12.73
CA CYS A 75 -10.61 -2.57 -14.01
C CYS A 75 -11.95 -2.56 -14.76
N PHE A 76 -12.33 -1.45 -15.39
CA PHE A 76 -13.47 -1.35 -16.32
C PHE A 76 -13.04 -1.57 -17.76
#